data_AF-A0A954EGC4-F1
#
_entry.id   AF-A0A954EGC4-F1
#
_cell.length_a   1.000
_cell.length_b   1.000
_cell.length_c   1.000
_cell.angle_alpha   90.00
_cell.angle_beta   90.00
_cell.angle_gamma   90.00
#
_symmetry.space_group_name_H-M   'P 1'
#
loop_
_entity.id
_entity.type
_entity.pdbx_description
1 polymer ?
#
loop_
_entity_poly.entity_id
_entity_poly.type
_entity_poly.pdbx_seq_one_letter_code
_entity_poly.pdbx_strand_id
1 'polypeptide(L)'
;MNLKLAQLVTDEMRITSFNNEPNSVIPFLNAGRGQDSFYVDRLPVHVGQLSGLPDELDAIIATADLQGREQFQKGVGFPPRLLGEVLPEQLVSELLPELNVLPERTGIILAGDFYTVPNLDKRGGSGDVTDVWQAFARHFKWVVGVAGNHDMYGSSVSPTHRLAGNAHYLDAKSTAVDSITFAGIGGIVGNPGKPHRKTDDEFVTHIETLVQPAPDILVMHDGP
;
A
#
# COMPACT_ATOMS: atom_id res chain seq x y z
N MET A 1 46.57 15.91 -10.44
CA MET A 1 45.85 15.11 -9.41
C MET A 1 44.43 14.95 -9.92
N ASN A 2 44.13 13.85 -10.60
CA ASN A 2 42.84 13.63 -11.27
C ASN A 2 41.93 12.85 -10.32
N LEU A 3 41.03 13.56 -9.62
CA LEU A 3 39.86 12.92 -9.03
C LEU A 3 38.93 12.53 -10.19
N LYS A 4 38.98 11.28 -10.61
CA LYS A 4 37.81 10.66 -11.23
C LYS A 4 36.83 10.44 -10.08
N LEU A 5 35.80 11.29 -9.96
CA LEU A 5 34.58 10.84 -9.28
C LEU A 5 34.14 9.60 -10.06
N ALA A 6 34.33 8.43 -9.46
CA ALA A 6 33.54 7.28 -9.83
C ALA A 6 32.10 7.74 -9.60
N GLN A 7 31.41 8.03 -10.70
CA GLN A 7 29.97 8.08 -10.72
C GLN A 7 29.57 6.71 -10.18
N LEU A 8 29.17 6.66 -8.91
CA LEU A 8 28.50 5.51 -8.35
C LEU A 8 27.27 5.38 -9.22
N VAL A 9 27.37 4.51 -10.23
CA VAL A 9 26.22 4.02 -10.97
C VAL A 9 25.46 3.24 -9.90
N THR A 10 24.53 3.90 -9.24
CA THR A 10 23.47 3.21 -8.53
C THR A 10 22.73 2.44 -9.60
N ASP A 11 22.78 1.11 -9.57
CA ASP A 11 22.00 0.29 -10.49
C ASP A 11 20.54 0.76 -10.44
N GLU A 12 19.99 1.11 -11.60
CA GLU A 12 18.63 1.64 -11.70
C GLU A 12 17.62 0.62 -11.17
N MET A 13 16.74 1.06 -10.26
CA MET A 13 15.72 0.19 -9.69
C MET A 13 14.70 -0.18 -10.77
N ARG A 14 14.59 -1.47 -11.08
CA ARG A 14 13.74 -1.94 -12.20
C ARG A 14 13.20 -3.34 -11.98
N ILE A 15 11.93 -3.53 -12.29
CA ILE A 15 11.34 -4.87 -12.39
C ILE A 15 11.91 -5.55 -13.63
N THR A 16 12.63 -6.66 -13.43
CA THR A 16 13.31 -7.40 -14.51
C THR A 16 12.48 -8.59 -14.99
N SER A 17 11.64 -9.15 -14.13
CA SER A 17 10.68 -10.20 -14.48
C SER A 17 9.49 -10.21 -13.53
N PHE A 18 8.39 -10.82 -13.96
CA PHE A 18 7.19 -10.98 -13.16
C PHE A 18 6.54 -12.33 -13.49
N ASN A 19 6.11 -13.07 -12.48
CA ASN A 19 5.38 -14.32 -12.69
C ASN A 19 3.95 -14.02 -13.15
N ASN A 20 3.58 -14.57 -14.31
CA ASN A 20 2.23 -14.40 -14.86
C ASN A 20 1.17 -15.10 -14.01
N GLU A 21 1.53 -16.23 -13.39
CA GLU A 21 0.65 -16.94 -12.45
C GLU A 21 0.91 -16.47 -11.02
N PRO A 22 -0.14 -16.34 -10.18
CA PRO A 22 0.03 -15.99 -8.79
C PRO A 22 0.77 -17.09 -8.03
N ASN A 23 1.71 -16.67 -7.18
CA ASN A 23 2.47 -17.57 -6.30
C ASN A 23 1.60 -18.10 -5.16
N SER A 24 0.69 -17.27 -4.66
CA SER A 24 -0.32 -17.67 -3.69
C SER A 24 -1.62 -16.89 -3.93
N VAL A 25 -2.71 -17.41 -3.37
CA VAL A 25 -4.03 -16.80 -3.46
C VAL A 25 -4.67 -16.78 -2.09
N ILE A 26 -5.00 -15.58 -1.61
CA ILE A 26 -5.56 -15.37 -0.28
C ILE A 26 -7.07 -15.18 -0.40
N PRO A 27 -7.90 -16.09 0.15
CA PRO A 27 -9.34 -15.93 0.11
C PRO A 27 -9.78 -14.90 1.17
N PHE A 28 -10.72 -14.03 0.81
CA PHE A 28 -11.27 -13.01 1.71
C PHE A 28 -12.76 -12.81 1.49
N LEU A 29 -13.43 -12.15 2.44
CA LEU A 29 -14.84 -11.78 2.30
C LEU A 29 -14.97 -10.41 1.64
N ASN A 30 -15.76 -10.32 0.59
CA ASN A 30 -16.05 -9.09 -0.13
C ASN A 30 -17.55 -8.75 -0.07
N ALA A 31 -17.87 -7.46 -0.16
CA ALA A 31 -19.24 -6.97 -0.11
C ALA A 31 -20.02 -7.29 -1.41
N GLY A 32 -21.19 -7.90 -1.23
CA GLY A 32 -22.06 -8.31 -2.32
C GLY A 32 -22.94 -7.19 -2.88
N ARG A 33 -23.70 -7.49 -3.94
CA ARG A 33 -24.71 -6.57 -4.50
C ARG A 33 -26.06 -6.83 -3.84
N GLY A 34 -26.29 -6.27 -2.65
CA GLY A 34 -27.58 -6.36 -1.97
C GLY A 34 -27.45 -6.43 -0.46
N GLN A 35 -28.55 -6.15 0.23
CA GLN A 35 -28.64 -6.23 1.68
C GLN A 35 -28.25 -7.63 2.18
N ASP A 36 -27.36 -7.68 3.16
CA ASP A 36 -26.83 -8.92 3.78
C ASP A 36 -26.15 -9.90 2.80
N SER A 37 -25.66 -9.42 1.66
CA SER A 37 -24.94 -10.26 0.69
C SER A 37 -23.44 -10.04 0.79
N PHE A 38 -22.68 -11.12 0.96
CA PHE A 38 -21.23 -11.14 0.82
C PHE A 38 -20.83 -12.37 -0.01
N TYR A 39 -19.61 -12.36 -0.53
CA TYR A 39 -19.05 -13.52 -1.23
C TYR A 39 -17.57 -13.69 -0.89
N VAL A 40 -17.03 -14.88 -1.15
CA VAL A 40 -15.59 -15.14 -1.03
C VAL A 40 -14.93 -14.73 -2.34
N ASP A 41 -14.00 -13.80 -2.25
CA ASP A 41 -13.16 -13.34 -3.36
C ASP A 41 -11.70 -13.80 -3.13
N ARG A 42 -10.83 -13.54 -4.11
CA ARG A 42 -9.45 -14.04 -4.13
C ARG A 42 -8.48 -12.91 -4.38
N LEU A 43 -7.57 -12.67 -3.44
CA LEU A 43 -6.44 -11.76 -3.60
C LEU A 43 -5.25 -12.55 -4.15
N PRO A 44 -4.88 -12.38 -5.44
CA PRO A 44 -3.68 -13.01 -5.98
C PRO A 44 -2.44 -12.30 -5.46
N VAL A 45 -1.42 -13.07 -5.06
CA VAL A 45 -0.10 -12.55 -4.70
C VAL A 45 0.90 -13.03 -5.75
N HIS A 46 1.48 -12.07 -6.45
CA HIS A 46 2.46 -12.32 -7.50
C HIS A 46 3.87 -11.98 -7.01
N VAL A 47 4.86 -12.71 -7.52
CA VAL A 47 6.28 -12.45 -7.26
C VAL A 47 6.97 -12.07 -8.55
N GLY A 48 7.81 -11.04 -8.48
CA GLY A 48 8.70 -10.61 -9.55
C GLY A 48 10.14 -10.50 -9.07
N GLN A 49 11.05 -10.19 -9.99
CA GLN A 49 12.44 -9.91 -9.69
C GLN A 49 12.72 -8.43 -9.91
N LEU A 50 13.52 -7.84 -9.01
CA LEU A 50 13.89 -6.43 -9.04
C LEU A 50 15.43 -6.32 -9.11
N SER A 51 15.95 -5.46 -9.99
CA SER A 51 17.35 -5.01 -9.94
C SER A 51 17.45 -3.68 -9.19
N GLY A 52 18.62 -3.34 -8.66
CA GLY A 52 18.87 -2.04 -8.04
C GLY A 52 18.19 -1.84 -6.68
N LEU A 53 17.79 -2.93 -6.00
CA LEU A 53 17.30 -2.85 -4.63
C LEU A 53 18.49 -2.53 -3.68
N PRO A 54 18.34 -1.64 -2.69
CA PRO A 54 19.38 -1.38 -1.70
C PRO A 54 19.75 -2.63 -0.90
N ASP A 55 21.02 -2.75 -0.49
CA ASP A 55 21.56 -3.90 0.26
C ASP A 55 20.82 -4.15 1.59
N GLU A 56 20.17 -3.12 2.14
CA GLU A 56 19.40 -3.21 3.37
C GLU A 56 18.00 -3.80 3.18
N LEU A 57 17.62 -4.19 1.96
CA LEU A 57 16.33 -4.78 1.62
C LEU A 57 16.49 -6.11 0.88
N ASP A 58 15.63 -7.06 1.21
CA ASP A 58 15.47 -8.33 0.50
C ASP A 58 14.31 -8.26 -0.50
N ALA A 59 13.27 -7.46 -0.20
CA ALA A 59 12.09 -7.32 -1.04
C ALA A 59 11.34 -5.99 -0.81
N ILE A 60 10.49 -5.66 -1.78
CA ILE A 60 9.42 -4.67 -1.65
C ILE A 60 8.09 -5.38 -1.95
N ILE A 61 7.09 -5.17 -1.09
CA ILE A 61 5.71 -5.62 -1.33
C ILE A 61 4.87 -4.37 -1.62
N ALA A 62 4.22 -4.34 -2.77
CA ALA A 62 3.29 -3.28 -3.16
C ALA A 62 1.86 -3.82 -3.19
N THR A 63 0.91 -3.08 -2.62
CA THR A 63 -0.50 -3.49 -2.59
C THR A 63 -1.45 -2.29 -2.53
N ALA A 64 -2.67 -2.50 -3.01
CA ALA A 64 -3.78 -1.55 -3.05
C ALA A 64 -5.10 -2.35 -2.94
N ASP A 65 -6.22 -1.64 -2.81
CA ASP A 65 -7.56 -2.21 -3.01
C ASP A 65 -7.87 -3.42 -2.11
N LEU A 66 -7.42 -3.37 -0.86
CA LEU A 66 -7.67 -4.41 0.15
C LEU A 66 -9.06 -4.27 0.78
N GLN A 67 -10.06 -3.87 0.00
CA GLN A 67 -11.44 -3.57 0.43
C GLN A 67 -12.25 -4.83 0.78
N GLY A 68 -11.68 -5.69 1.61
CA GLY A 68 -12.23 -6.95 2.06
C GLY A 68 -12.10 -7.13 3.57
N ARG A 69 -12.63 -8.25 4.07
CA ARG A 69 -12.47 -8.69 5.46
C ARG A 69 -11.94 -10.11 5.53
N GLU A 70 -11.31 -10.45 6.64
CA GLU A 70 -10.91 -11.84 6.92
C GLU A 70 -12.13 -12.78 6.91
N GLN A 71 -11.91 -14.07 6.63
CA GLN A 71 -12.97 -15.06 6.66
C GLN A 71 -13.48 -15.30 8.10
N PHE A 72 -14.80 -15.48 8.27
CA PHE A 72 -15.43 -15.75 9.57
C PHE A 72 -14.81 -16.92 10.33
N GLN A 73 -14.32 -17.94 9.62
CA GLN A 73 -13.71 -19.13 10.22
C GLN A 73 -12.31 -18.86 10.80
N LYS A 74 -11.65 -17.78 10.38
CA LYS A 74 -10.30 -17.39 10.80
C LYS A 74 -10.30 -16.22 11.79
N GLY A 75 -11.35 -15.39 11.80
CA GLY A 75 -11.44 -14.20 12.64
C GLY A 75 -11.88 -14.49 14.08
N VAL A 76 -11.42 -13.64 15.00
CA VAL A 76 -11.90 -13.60 16.39
C VAL A 76 -12.63 -12.27 16.58
N GLY A 77 -13.94 -12.32 16.76
CA GLY A 77 -14.79 -11.13 16.98
C GLY A 77 -15.68 -10.76 15.80
N PHE A 78 -16.53 -9.74 16.02
CA PHE A 78 -17.43 -9.20 15.01
C PHE A 78 -17.40 -7.66 15.06
N PRO A 79 -17.26 -6.96 13.91
CA PRO A 79 -17.06 -7.52 12.58
C PRO A 79 -15.68 -8.20 12.43
N PRO A 80 -15.49 -9.10 11.44
CA PRO A 80 -14.15 -9.63 11.12
C PRO A 80 -13.21 -8.48 10.73
N ARG A 81 -11.91 -8.60 11.04
CA ARG A 81 -10.91 -7.56 10.72
C ARG A 81 -10.84 -7.25 9.22
N LEU A 82 -10.40 -6.04 8.88
CA LEU A 82 -10.12 -5.68 7.48
C LEU A 82 -9.04 -6.61 6.91
N LEU A 83 -9.10 -6.87 5.60
CA LEU A 83 -8.11 -7.71 4.92
C LEU A 83 -6.68 -7.18 5.12
N GLY A 84 -6.50 -5.86 5.05
CA GLY A 84 -5.21 -5.22 5.28
C GLY A 84 -4.68 -5.34 6.72
N GLU A 85 -5.52 -5.63 7.72
CA GLU A 85 -5.06 -5.85 9.10
C GLU A 85 -4.44 -7.24 9.27
N VAL A 86 -4.87 -8.22 8.47
CA VAL A 86 -4.48 -9.64 8.61
C VAL A 86 -3.45 -10.09 7.58
N LEU A 87 -3.44 -9.44 6.42
CA LEU A 87 -2.53 -9.74 5.33
C LEU A 87 -1.04 -9.72 5.73
N PRO A 88 -0.54 -8.76 6.54
CA PRO A 88 0.86 -8.76 6.99
C PRO A 88 1.28 -10.05 7.69
N GLU A 89 0.47 -10.52 8.64
CA GLU A 89 0.75 -11.74 9.40
C GLU A 89 0.77 -12.98 8.49
N GLN A 90 -0.17 -13.04 7.54
CA GLN A 90 -0.23 -14.14 6.58
C GLN A 90 0.98 -14.14 5.63
N LEU A 91 1.41 -12.97 5.12
CA LEU A 91 2.59 -12.86 4.29
C LEU A 91 3.85 -13.33 5.02
N VAL A 92 4.02 -12.91 6.28
CA VAL A 92 5.17 -13.28 7.12
C VAL A 92 5.21 -14.76 7.45
N SER A 93 4.06 -15.38 7.72
CA SER A 93 3.98 -16.78 8.15
C SER A 93 3.96 -17.78 7.00
N GLU A 94 3.38 -17.42 5.85
CA GLU A 94 3.16 -18.35 4.74
C GLU A 94 4.07 -18.07 3.54
N LEU A 95 4.18 -16.83 3.07
CA LEU A 95 4.84 -16.54 1.78
C LEU A 95 6.33 -16.20 1.89
N LEU A 96 6.70 -15.29 2.78
CA LEU A 96 8.09 -14.82 2.88
C LEU A 96 9.12 -15.91 3.22
N PRO A 97 8.80 -16.90 4.09
CA PRO A 97 9.70 -18.02 4.34
C PRO A 97 9.98 -18.86 3.09
N GLU A 98 8.98 -19.08 2.22
CA GLU A 98 9.16 -19.82 0.97
C GLU A 98 10.09 -19.11 -0.01
N LEU A 99 10.14 -17.77 0.05
CA LEU A 99 10.99 -16.92 -0.78
C LEU A 99 12.36 -16.64 -0.16
N ASN A 100 12.63 -17.12 1.06
CA ASN A 100 13.81 -16.78 1.86
C ASN A 100 14.00 -15.26 2.03
N VAL A 101 12.89 -14.54 2.21
CA VAL A 101 12.86 -13.08 2.43
C VAL A 101 12.60 -12.78 3.90
N LEU A 102 13.35 -11.84 4.49
CA LEU A 102 13.18 -11.45 5.88
C LEU A 102 12.19 -10.26 6.02
N PRO A 103 11.15 -10.36 6.88
CA PRO A 103 10.19 -9.25 7.08
C PRO A 103 10.84 -7.93 7.50
N GLU A 104 11.82 -7.99 8.41
CA GLU A 104 12.59 -6.84 8.90
C GLU A 104 13.53 -6.21 7.86
N ARG A 105 13.67 -6.87 6.70
CA ARG A 105 14.38 -6.38 5.50
C ARG A 105 13.42 -6.23 4.32
N THR A 106 12.12 -6.12 4.58
CA THR A 106 11.10 -5.93 3.54
C THR A 106 10.45 -4.56 3.69
N GLY A 107 10.36 -3.82 2.59
CA GLY A 107 9.63 -2.55 2.51
C GLY A 107 8.21 -2.73 1.99
N ILE A 108 7.27 -1.91 2.46
CA ILE A 108 5.86 -1.96 2.04
C ILE A 108 5.46 -0.67 1.33
N ILE A 109 4.79 -0.82 0.18
CA ILE A 109 4.12 0.26 -0.54
C ILE A 109 2.60 0.04 -0.47
N LEU A 110 1.91 0.99 0.14
CA LEU A 110 0.44 1.02 0.29
C LEU A 110 -0.18 2.06 -0.66
N ALA A 111 -0.91 1.61 -1.68
CA ALA A 111 -1.51 2.46 -2.72
C ALA A 111 -3.04 2.67 -2.56
N GLY A 112 -3.50 2.64 -1.31
CA GLY A 112 -4.84 3.08 -0.93
C GLY A 112 -5.97 2.05 -1.07
N ASP A 113 -7.14 2.45 -0.56
CA ASP A 113 -8.41 1.74 -0.60
C ASP A 113 -8.38 0.41 0.18
N PHE A 114 -8.25 0.53 1.51
CA PHE A 114 -8.16 -0.62 2.41
C PHE A 114 -9.46 -0.88 3.18
N TYR A 115 -10.43 0.02 3.09
CA TYR A 115 -11.66 -0.04 3.87
C TYR A 115 -12.81 -0.76 3.13
N THR A 116 -13.57 -1.55 3.90
CA THR A 116 -14.92 -1.99 3.52
C THR A 116 -15.84 -1.98 4.73
N VAL A 117 -17.15 -1.94 4.52
CA VAL A 117 -18.13 -1.81 5.61
C VAL A 117 -18.15 -3.05 6.52
N PRO A 118 -18.43 -2.90 7.83
CA PRO A 118 -18.47 -3.99 8.82
C PRO A 118 -19.30 -5.21 8.43
N ASN A 119 -20.51 -4.96 7.93
CA ASN A 119 -21.49 -6.01 7.65
C ASN A 119 -21.36 -6.62 6.25
N LEU A 120 -20.49 -6.07 5.40
CA LEU A 120 -20.34 -6.43 3.99
C LEU A 120 -21.66 -6.35 3.18
N ASP A 121 -22.68 -5.66 3.70
CA ASP A 121 -24.04 -5.56 3.17
C ASP A 121 -24.22 -4.49 2.09
N LYS A 122 -23.14 -3.76 1.78
CA LYS A 122 -23.11 -2.72 0.76
C LYS A 122 -21.73 -2.60 0.14
N ARG A 123 -21.70 -2.43 -1.19
CA ARG A 123 -20.48 -2.07 -1.90
C ARG A 123 -20.05 -0.64 -1.63
N GLY A 124 -18.76 -0.49 -1.37
CA GLY A 124 -18.14 0.79 -1.07
C GLY A 124 -18.50 1.31 0.32
N GLY A 125 -17.75 2.32 0.74
CA GLY A 125 -17.88 2.93 2.06
C GLY A 125 -16.58 3.64 2.37
N SER A 126 -16.59 4.53 3.35
CA SER A 126 -15.36 5.14 3.84
C SER A 126 -15.23 4.87 5.33
N GLY A 127 -14.02 4.67 5.80
CA GLY A 127 -13.80 4.37 7.21
C GLY A 127 -12.34 4.23 7.58
N ASP A 128 -12.11 4.07 8.87
CA ASP A 128 -10.78 4.14 9.46
C ASP A 128 -9.91 2.97 9.01
N VAL A 129 -8.73 3.29 8.48
CA VAL A 129 -7.71 2.31 8.05
C VAL A 129 -6.42 2.42 8.87
N THR A 130 -6.43 3.17 9.98
CA THR A 130 -5.27 3.33 10.86
C THR A 130 -4.68 1.97 11.26
N ASP A 131 -5.54 1.00 11.60
CA ASP A 131 -5.11 -0.34 12.01
C ASP A 131 -4.48 -1.15 10.88
N VAL A 132 -4.87 -0.92 9.62
CA VAL A 132 -4.22 -1.53 8.44
C VAL A 132 -2.78 -1.06 8.36
N TRP A 133 -2.55 0.26 8.41
CA TRP A 133 -1.21 0.83 8.37
C TRP A 133 -0.34 0.33 9.53
N GLN A 134 -0.89 0.29 10.74
CA GLN A 134 -0.20 -0.23 11.91
C GLN A 134 0.12 -1.71 11.77
N ALA A 135 -0.77 -2.52 11.20
CA ALA A 135 -0.54 -3.94 10.98
C ALA A 135 0.68 -4.17 10.09
N PHE A 136 0.80 -3.48 8.96
CA PHE A 136 2.00 -3.57 8.12
C PHE A 136 3.25 -3.08 8.87
N ALA A 137 3.17 -1.93 9.54
CA ALA A 137 4.31 -1.34 10.25
C ALA A 137 4.85 -2.20 11.41
N ARG A 138 4.01 -3.08 12.00
CA ARG A 138 4.45 -4.03 13.04
C ARG A 138 5.39 -5.12 12.52
N HIS A 139 5.28 -5.50 11.25
CA HIS A 139 5.97 -6.67 10.70
C HIS A 139 7.14 -6.31 9.80
N PHE A 140 7.09 -5.15 9.15
CA PHE A 140 7.99 -4.80 8.07
C PHE A 140 8.93 -3.66 8.43
N LYS A 141 10.04 -3.56 7.71
CA LYS A 141 11.09 -2.56 7.98
C LYS A 141 10.53 -1.15 7.98
N TRP A 142 9.79 -0.82 6.92
CA TRP A 142 9.10 0.45 6.75
C TRP A 142 7.85 0.28 5.89
N VAL A 143 6.94 1.25 6.02
CA VAL A 143 5.72 1.36 5.23
C VAL A 143 5.67 2.76 4.63
N VAL A 144 5.56 2.86 3.31
CA VAL A 144 5.34 4.12 2.60
C VAL A 144 4.04 3.98 1.82
N GLY A 145 3.24 5.04 1.70
CA GLY A 145 2.03 4.94 0.91
C GLY A 145 1.17 6.17 0.86
N VAL A 146 0.01 6.02 0.24
CA VAL A 146 -1.01 7.06 0.08
C VAL A 146 -2.38 6.51 0.52
N ALA A 147 -3.32 7.41 0.79
CA ALA A 147 -4.73 7.03 0.96
C ALA A 147 -5.41 6.84 -0.39
N GLY A 148 -6.31 5.87 -0.46
CA GLY A 148 -7.30 5.78 -1.52
C GLY A 148 -8.49 6.70 -1.22
N ASN A 149 -9.49 6.72 -2.11
CA ASN A 149 -10.62 7.62 -1.91
C ASN A 149 -11.62 7.14 -0.84
N HIS A 150 -11.48 5.91 -0.38
CA HIS A 150 -12.33 5.30 0.65
C HIS A 150 -11.67 5.28 2.03
N ASP A 151 -10.39 5.59 2.12
CA ASP A 151 -9.67 5.57 3.39
C ASP A 151 -10.03 6.78 4.24
N MET A 152 -10.12 6.59 5.55
CA MET A 152 -10.21 7.64 6.56
C MET A 152 -9.26 7.31 7.71
N TYR A 153 -9.02 8.28 8.59
CA TYR A 153 -8.17 8.14 9.78
C TYR A 153 -8.91 8.75 10.97
N GLY A 154 -9.63 7.92 11.72
CA GLY A 154 -10.69 8.35 12.62
C GLY A 154 -11.75 9.18 11.88
N SER A 155 -11.92 10.44 12.30
CA SER A 155 -12.83 11.40 11.66
C SER A 155 -12.16 12.27 10.58
N SER A 156 -10.90 12.03 10.25
CA SER A 156 -10.09 12.86 9.37
C SER A 156 -9.75 12.17 8.05
N VAL A 157 -9.55 12.95 6.99
CA VAL A 157 -9.09 12.48 5.66
C VAL A 157 -7.56 12.31 5.60
N SER A 158 -6.86 12.51 6.70
CA SER A 158 -5.43 12.24 6.78
C SER A 158 -5.07 11.94 8.23
N PRO A 159 -3.97 11.21 8.47
CA PRO A 159 -3.53 10.93 9.83
C PRO A 159 -3.24 12.23 10.58
N THR A 160 -3.93 12.46 11.70
CA THR A 160 -3.66 13.61 12.60
C THR A 160 -2.43 13.38 13.48
N HIS A 161 -1.98 12.13 13.56
CA HIS A 161 -0.80 11.69 14.30
C HIS A 161 -0.01 10.71 13.42
N ARG A 162 1.25 10.48 13.79
CA ARG A 162 2.07 9.46 13.14
C ARG A 162 1.43 8.08 13.34
N LEU A 163 1.18 7.37 12.24
CA LEU A 163 0.53 6.04 12.24
C LEU A 163 1.38 4.98 12.95
N ALA A 164 2.68 4.99 12.71
CA ALA A 164 3.69 4.17 13.40
C ALA A 164 5.09 4.79 13.20
N GLY A 165 6.08 4.38 13.99
CA GLY A 165 7.45 4.91 13.95
C GLY A 165 8.12 4.84 12.57
N ASN A 166 7.78 3.80 11.80
CA ASN A 166 8.30 3.43 10.49
C ASN A 166 7.24 3.54 9.37
N ALA A 167 6.14 4.25 9.60
CA ALA A 167 5.09 4.49 8.61
C ALA A 167 5.15 5.92 8.07
N HIS A 168 5.15 6.03 6.74
CA HIS A 168 5.35 7.26 5.97
C HIS A 168 4.14 7.50 5.06
N TYR A 169 3.09 8.12 5.61
CA TYR A 169 1.94 8.57 4.84
C TYR A 169 2.31 9.74 3.93
N LEU A 170 1.98 9.66 2.64
CA LEU A 170 2.21 10.66 1.60
C LEU A 170 0.89 11.18 1.01
N ASP A 171 0.80 12.49 0.82
CA ASP A 171 -0.22 13.14 0.01
C ASP A 171 0.33 14.50 -0.42
N ALA A 172 0.56 14.68 -1.73
CA ALA A 172 1.24 15.84 -2.30
C ALA A 172 2.61 16.14 -1.66
N LYS A 173 3.36 15.11 -1.27
CA LYS A 173 4.69 15.25 -0.64
C LYS A 173 5.59 14.05 -0.90
N SER A 174 6.86 14.20 -0.55
CA SER A 174 7.89 13.17 -0.68
C SER A 174 8.55 12.81 0.66
N THR A 175 9.24 11.68 0.67
CA THR A 175 10.07 11.22 1.77
C THR A 175 11.24 10.40 1.23
N ALA A 176 12.28 10.22 2.03
CA ALA A 176 13.36 9.27 1.74
C ALA A 176 13.42 8.25 2.87
N VAL A 177 13.49 6.97 2.51
CA VAL A 177 13.60 5.86 3.45
C VAL A 177 14.68 4.91 2.90
N ASP A 178 15.63 4.54 3.75
CA ASP A 178 16.90 3.97 3.31
C ASP A 178 17.55 4.87 2.23
N SER A 179 17.98 4.32 1.10
CA SER A 179 18.48 5.07 -0.06
C SER A 179 17.43 5.27 -1.17
N ILE A 180 16.14 5.07 -0.86
CA ILE A 180 15.04 5.18 -1.84
C ILE A 180 14.24 6.45 -1.56
N THR A 181 14.01 7.23 -2.61
CA THR A 181 13.16 8.42 -2.59
C THR A 181 11.76 8.10 -3.10
N PHE A 182 10.76 8.48 -2.31
CA PHE A 182 9.36 8.29 -2.61
C PHE A 182 8.66 9.63 -2.73
N ALA A 183 7.80 9.76 -3.73
CA ALA A 183 6.80 10.80 -3.81
C ALA A 183 5.41 10.16 -3.80
N GLY A 184 4.40 10.85 -3.29
CA GLY A 184 3.05 10.29 -3.27
C GLY A 184 1.94 11.30 -3.28
N ILE A 185 0.86 10.96 -3.98
CA ILE A 185 -0.41 11.68 -4.02
C ILE A 185 -1.55 10.70 -3.77
N GLY A 186 -2.38 11.00 -2.78
CA GLY A 186 -3.53 10.18 -2.43
C GLY A 186 -4.82 10.65 -3.10
N GLY A 187 -5.83 9.79 -3.05
CA GLY A 187 -7.15 10.05 -3.59
C GLY A 187 -7.21 9.96 -5.11
N ILE A 188 -8.29 10.52 -5.67
CA ILE A 188 -8.62 10.46 -7.10
C ILE A 188 -9.00 11.84 -7.64
N VAL A 189 -9.03 11.96 -8.97
CA VAL A 189 -9.67 13.13 -9.61
C VAL A 189 -11.18 13.08 -9.42
N GLY A 190 -11.79 14.20 -9.02
CA GLY A 190 -13.24 14.32 -8.89
C GLY A 190 -13.71 15.56 -8.15
N ASN A 191 -14.92 15.50 -7.58
CA ASN A 191 -15.48 16.62 -6.82
C ASN A 191 -14.70 16.84 -5.51
N PRO A 192 -13.98 17.97 -5.33
CA PRO A 192 -13.16 18.23 -4.14
C PRO A 192 -13.96 18.46 -2.85
N GLY A 193 -15.28 18.60 -2.95
CA GLY A 193 -16.17 18.60 -1.79
C GLY A 193 -16.37 17.22 -1.15
N LYS A 194 -15.79 16.15 -1.72
CA LYS A 194 -15.81 14.80 -1.16
C LYS A 194 -14.42 14.43 -0.62
N PRO A 195 -14.33 13.56 0.40
CA PRO A 195 -13.06 13.06 0.92
C PRO A 195 -12.16 12.53 -0.20
N HIS A 196 -10.86 12.83 -0.09
CA HIS A 196 -9.83 12.28 -0.98
C HIS A 196 -10.10 12.49 -2.48
N ARG A 197 -10.64 13.67 -2.83
CA ARG A 197 -10.81 14.06 -4.22
C ARG A 197 -10.19 15.42 -4.46
N LYS A 198 -9.51 15.53 -5.59
CA LYS A 198 -8.89 16.76 -6.08
C LYS A 198 -9.50 17.10 -7.43
N THR A 199 -9.50 18.36 -7.79
CA THR A 199 -9.77 18.75 -9.18
C THR A 199 -8.67 18.21 -10.09
N ASP A 200 -8.94 18.13 -11.39
CA ASP A 200 -7.96 17.71 -12.40
C ASP A 200 -6.70 18.59 -12.37
N ASP A 201 -6.89 19.92 -12.40
CA ASP A 201 -5.80 20.91 -12.33
C ASP A 201 -4.93 20.75 -11.07
N GLU A 202 -5.55 20.56 -9.90
CA GLU A 202 -4.81 20.33 -8.65
C GLU A 202 -4.02 19.02 -8.70
N PHE A 203 -4.62 17.95 -9.21
CA PHE A 203 -3.98 16.64 -9.29
C PHE A 203 -2.76 16.67 -10.21
N VAL A 204 -2.90 17.25 -11.42
CA VAL A 204 -1.81 17.42 -12.38
C VAL A 204 -0.69 18.29 -11.81
N THR A 205 -1.04 19.44 -11.22
CA THR A 205 -0.05 20.35 -10.60
C THR A 205 0.78 19.65 -9.51
N HIS A 206 0.12 18.82 -8.70
CA HIS A 206 0.83 18.04 -7.68
C HIS A 206 1.76 17.00 -8.30
N ILE A 207 1.31 16.25 -9.31
CA ILE A 207 2.17 15.27 -9.99
C ILE A 207 3.39 15.96 -10.61
N GLU A 208 3.20 17.04 -11.36
CA GLU A 208 4.30 17.80 -11.97
C GLU A 208 5.33 18.26 -10.92
N THR A 209 4.85 18.73 -9.77
CA THR A 209 5.72 19.12 -8.65
C THR A 209 6.45 17.94 -8.04
N LEU A 210 5.77 16.79 -7.90
CA LEU A 210 6.32 15.59 -7.27
C LEU A 210 7.36 14.86 -8.13
N VAL A 211 7.23 14.91 -9.46
CA VAL A 211 8.18 14.25 -10.37
C VAL A 211 9.40 15.09 -10.69
N GLN A 212 9.34 16.41 -10.49
CA GLN A 212 10.48 17.32 -10.74
C GLN A 212 11.78 16.92 -10.01
N PRO A 213 11.75 16.50 -8.72
CA PRO A 213 12.93 16.00 -8.03
C PRO A 213 13.42 14.62 -8.49
N ALA A 214 12.76 13.99 -9.46
CA ALA A 214 13.02 12.63 -9.95
C ALA A 214 13.03 11.59 -8.82
N PRO A 215 11.89 11.36 -8.12
CA PRO A 215 11.80 10.31 -7.11
C PRO A 215 12.01 8.93 -7.75
N ASP A 216 12.62 8.00 -7.00
CA ASP A 216 12.78 6.62 -7.44
C ASP A 216 11.41 5.94 -7.62
N ILE A 217 10.45 6.25 -6.75
CA ILE A 217 9.09 5.70 -6.79
C ILE A 217 8.05 6.80 -6.58
N LEU A 218 7.12 6.92 -7.54
CA LEU A 218 5.89 7.71 -7.40
C LEU A 218 4.74 6.77 -7.02
N VAL A 219 4.11 7.01 -5.85
CA VAL A 219 2.96 6.24 -5.37
C VAL A 219 1.68 7.03 -5.63
N MET A 220 0.75 6.40 -6.36
CA MET A 220 -0.54 6.97 -6.70
C MET A 220 -1.62 5.93 -6.42
N HIS A 221 -2.79 6.39 -5.99
CA HIS A 221 -3.97 5.52 -5.91
C HIS A 221 -4.72 5.50 -7.25
N ASP A 222 -5.05 6.68 -7.78
CA ASP A 222 -5.55 6.81 -9.16
C ASP A 222 -4.39 6.59 -10.12
N GLY A 223 -4.44 5.52 -10.92
CA GLY A 223 -3.40 5.20 -11.90
C GLY A 223 -3.31 6.23 -13.04
N PRO A 224 -2.21 6.21 -13.81
CA PRO A 224 -2.02 7.10 -14.96
C PRO A 224 -2.98 6.83 -16.12
#